data_AF-A0A1Y1MW03-F1
#
_entry.id   AF-A0A1Y1MW03-F1
#
_cell.length_a   1.000
_cell.length_b   1.000
_cell.length_c   1.000
_cell.angle_alpha   90.00
_cell.angle_beta   90.00
_cell.angle_gamma   90.00
#
_symmetry.space_group_name_H-M   'P 1'
#
loop_
_entity.id
_entity.type
_entity.pdbx_description
1 polymer ?
#
loop_
_entity_poly.entity_id
_entity_poly.type
_entity_poly.pdbx_seq_one_letter_code
_entity_poly.pdbx_strand_id
1 'polypeptide(L)'
;LGVFQVPWTRIVDAIERIAQSHHVFAERLESDVEHPLRLYQQRRDYQNMHNISSNLTAMARDLEGAQDKSDKLNRKGAKASSQKVDEASAKLESAAQQWESQAPFIFESLQAVDETRVNHLRDVLTQYQTHETDQAQRVQEIAAQTLAVVLEINTEK
;
A
#
# COMPACT_ATOMS: atom_id res chain seq x y z
N LEU A 1 28.24 -18.41 43.04
CA LEU A 1 28.93 -18.83 41.79
C LEU A 1 30.38 -18.35 41.70
N GLY A 2 31.08 -18.06 42.82
CA GLY A 2 32.49 -17.64 42.79
C GLY A 2 32.76 -16.50 41.79
N VAL A 3 33.85 -16.61 41.04
CA VAL A 3 34.24 -15.69 39.95
C VAL A 3 33.21 -15.55 38.83
N PHE A 4 32.25 -16.47 38.73
CA PHE A 4 31.17 -16.43 37.73
C PHE A 4 29.92 -15.68 38.20
N GLN A 5 29.83 -15.26 39.46
CA GLN A 5 28.61 -14.64 40.00
C GLN A 5 28.22 -13.36 39.24
N VAL A 6 29.19 -12.48 38.99
CA VAL A 6 28.97 -11.21 38.28
C VAL A 6 28.62 -11.45 36.80
N PRO A 7 29.41 -12.22 36.02
CA PRO A 7 29.07 -12.56 34.64
C PRO A 7 27.71 -13.26 34.50
N TRP A 8 27.38 -14.18 35.39
CA TRP A 8 26.10 -14.88 35.37
C TRP A 8 24.92 -13.91 35.57
N THR A 9 25.02 -13.03 36.56
CA THR A 9 24.01 -11.98 36.80
C THR A 9 23.88 -11.09 35.56
N ARG A 10 25.01 -10.70 34.95
CA ARG A 10 25.01 -9.88 33.73
C ARG A 10 24.31 -10.56 32.54
N ILE A 11 24.48 -11.87 32.38
CA ILE A 11 23.80 -12.65 31.33
C ILE A 11 22.29 -12.66 31.56
N VAL A 12 21.83 -12.87 32.80
CA VAL A 12 20.40 -12.84 33.12
C VAL A 12 19.80 -11.46 32.83
N ASP A 13 20.46 -10.39 33.26
CA ASP A 13 20.03 -9.01 32.96
C ASP A 13 20.01 -8.73 31.45
N ALA A 14 20.96 -9.28 30.70
CA ALA A 14 21.02 -9.12 29.25
C ALA A 14 19.82 -9.77 28.55
N ILE A 15 19.40 -10.95 29.00
CA ILE A 15 18.20 -11.64 28.47
C ILE A 15 16.96 -10.77 28.71
N GLU A 16 16.81 -10.19 29.90
CA GLU A 16 15.68 -9.32 30.21
C GLU A 16 15.67 -8.06 29.32
N ARG A 17 16.84 -7.42 29.13
CA ARG A 17 16.97 -6.25 28.24
C ARG A 17 16.69 -6.58 26.78
N ILE A 18 17.10 -7.77 26.30
CA ILE A 18 16.78 -8.23 24.95
C ILE A 18 15.27 -8.44 24.81
N ALA A 19 14.63 -9.07 25.79
CA ALA A 19 13.18 -9.26 25.79
C ALA A 19 12.44 -7.91 25.75
N GLN A 20 12.87 -6.93 26.55
CA GLN A 20 12.32 -5.57 26.52
C GLN A 20 12.54 -4.90 25.15
N SER A 21 13.72 -5.06 24.53
CA SER A 21 13.98 -4.51 23.18
C SER A 21 13.04 -5.09 22.12
N HIS A 22 12.75 -6.39 22.19
CA HIS A 22 11.76 -7.04 21.31
C HIS A 22 10.34 -6.58 21.60
N HIS A 23 9.97 -6.39 22.86
CA HIS A 23 8.66 -5.88 23.24
C HIS A 23 8.41 -4.48 22.66
N VAL A 24 9.35 -3.55 22.83
CA VAL A 24 9.28 -2.21 22.24
C VAL A 24 9.18 -2.26 20.72
N PHE A 25 9.95 -3.14 20.07
CA PHE A 25 9.86 -3.31 18.62
C PHE A 25 8.47 -3.80 18.18
N ALA A 26 7.87 -4.74 18.92
CA ALA A 26 6.53 -5.23 18.63
C ALA A 26 5.46 -4.14 18.79
N GLU A 27 5.53 -3.32 19.85
CA GLU A 27 4.62 -2.18 20.05
C GLU A 27 4.72 -1.18 18.89
N ARG A 28 5.94 -0.86 18.45
CA ARG A 28 6.17 0.04 17.30
C ARG A 28 5.67 -0.54 15.99
N LEU A 29 5.83 -1.85 15.79
CA LEU A 29 5.30 -2.53 14.61
C LEU A 29 3.77 -2.43 14.56
N GLU A 30 3.10 -2.58 15.69
CA GLU A 30 1.65 -2.43 15.78
C GLU A 30 1.23 -0.99 15.46
N SER A 31 1.81 0.01 16.13
CA SER A 31 1.37 1.40 16.03
C SER A 31 1.74 2.06 14.70
N ASP A 32 2.95 1.81 14.20
CA ASP A 32 3.57 2.60 13.13
C ASP A 32 3.55 1.88 11.78
N VAL A 33 3.26 0.57 11.76
CA VAL A 33 3.25 -0.25 10.54
C VAL A 33 1.89 -0.91 10.31
N GLU A 34 1.45 -1.75 11.24
CA GLU A 34 0.21 -2.52 11.11
C GLU A 34 -1.00 -1.59 11.05
N HIS A 35 -1.14 -0.71 12.03
CA HIS A 35 -2.29 0.17 12.15
C HIS A 35 -2.46 1.10 10.94
N PRO A 36 -1.41 1.81 10.45
CA PRO A 36 -1.52 2.64 9.25
C PRO A 36 -1.87 1.87 7.98
N LEU A 37 -1.41 0.62 7.83
CA LEU A 37 -1.78 -0.24 6.70
C LEU A 37 -3.27 -0.61 6.76
N ARG A 38 -3.74 -1.04 7.94
CA ARG A 38 -5.14 -1.45 8.14
C ARG A 38 -6.12 -0.30 7.92
N LEU A 39 -5.74 0.91 8.32
CA LEU A 39 -6.58 2.11 8.19
C LEU A 39 -6.54 2.74 6.78
N TYR A 40 -5.59 2.39 5.91
CA TYR A 40 -5.44 3.04 4.60
C TYR A 40 -6.74 3.04 3.78
N GLN A 41 -7.48 1.93 3.80
CA GLN A 41 -8.75 1.77 3.09
C GLN A 41 -9.88 2.69 3.58
N GLN A 42 -9.75 3.29 4.77
CA GLN A 42 -10.73 4.22 5.33
C GLN A 42 -10.56 5.63 4.77
N ARG A 43 -9.48 5.90 4.04
CA ARG A 43 -9.27 7.20 3.42
C ARG A 43 -10.35 7.48 2.38
N ARG A 44 -10.84 8.73 2.40
CA ARG A 44 -11.96 9.16 1.56
C ARG A 44 -11.66 9.05 0.07
N ASP A 45 -10.44 9.37 -0.36
CA ASP A 45 -9.99 9.25 -1.75
C ASP A 45 -10.01 7.80 -2.23
N TYR A 46 -9.52 6.87 -1.40
CA TYR A 46 -9.58 5.44 -1.69
C TYR A 46 -11.02 4.92 -1.76
N GLN A 47 -11.89 5.32 -0.84
CA GLN A 47 -13.32 4.95 -0.88
C GLN A 47 -14.02 5.50 -2.13
N ASN A 48 -13.73 6.75 -2.50
CA ASN A 48 -14.29 7.39 -3.68
C ASN A 48 -13.81 6.77 -5.00
N MET A 49 -12.63 6.14 -5.01
CA MET A 49 -12.08 5.43 -6.17
C MET A 49 -13.07 4.42 -6.76
N HIS A 50 -13.85 3.73 -5.92
CA HIS A 50 -14.82 2.74 -6.38
C HIS A 50 -15.93 3.38 -7.23
N ASN A 51 -16.42 4.54 -6.81
CA ASN A 51 -17.43 5.31 -7.57
C ASN A 51 -16.85 5.82 -8.89
N ILE A 52 -15.63 6.36 -8.85
CA ILE A 52 -14.92 6.86 -10.04
C ILE A 52 -14.74 5.73 -11.07
N SER A 53 -14.27 4.56 -10.62
CA SER A 53 -14.09 3.37 -11.47
C SER A 53 -15.41 2.84 -12.03
N SER A 54 -16.49 2.83 -11.23
CA SER A 54 -17.82 2.44 -11.70
C SER A 54 -18.35 3.40 -12.76
N ASN A 55 -18.16 4.71 -12.58
CA ASN A 55 -18.59 5.71 -13.56
C ASN A 55 -17.85 5.55 -14.89
N LEU A 56 -16.53 5.34 -14.85
CA LEU A 56 -15.74 5.07 -16.05
C LEU A 56 -16.22 3.81 -16.79
N THR A 57 -16.49 2.75 -16.05
CA THR A 57 -16.99 1.48 -16.60
C THR A 57 -18.35 1.66 -17.29
N ALA A 58 -19.24 2.46 -16.70
CA ALA A 58 -20.53 2.77 -17.31
C ALA A 58 -20.36 3.54 -18.63
N MET A 59 -19.52 4.58 -18.63
CA MET A 59 -19.24 5.36 -19.85
C MET A 59 -18.61 4.49 -20.95
N ALA A 60 -17.69 3.59 -20.60
CA ALA A 60 -17.09 2.65 -21.55
C ALA A 60 -18.15 1.75 -22.20
N ARG A 61 -19.05 1.18 -21.40
CA ARG A 61 -20.15 0.33 -21.90
C ARG A 61 -21.14 1.10 -22.78
N ASP A 62 -21.44 2.34 -22.42
CA ASP A 62 -22.32 3.18 -23.22
C ASP A 62 -21.70 3.52 -24.58
N LEU A 63 -20.40 3.82 -24.60
CA LEU A 63 -19.63 4.06 -25.83
C LEU A 63 -19.58 2.79 -26.70
N GLU A 64 -19.16 1.66 -26.13
CA GLU A 64 -19.13 0.37 -26.83
C GLU A 64 -20.50 0.01 -27.40
N GLY A 65 -21.57 0.16 -26.62
CA GLY A 65 -22.94 -0.12 -27.07
C GLY A 65 -23.41 0.80 -28.19
N ALA A 66 -23.03 2.08 -28.16
CA ALA A 66 -23.34 3.03 -29.22
C ALA A 66 -22.57 2.70 -30.51
N GLN A 67 -21.28 2.37 -30.39
CA GLN A 67 -20.42 1.95 -31.49
C GLN A 67 -20.97 0.69 -32.17
N ASP A 68 -21.29 -0.33 -31.37
CA ASP A 68 -21.87 -1.60 -31.82
C ASP A 68 -23.17 -1.40 -32.62
N LYS A 69 -24.03 -0.50 -32.14
CA LYS A 69 -25.30 -0.19 -32.80
C LYS A 69 -25.08 0.52 -34.12
N SER A 70 -24.16 1.49 -34.15
CA SER A 70 -23.76 2.23 -35.36
C SER A 70 -23.20 1.27 -36.41
N ASP A 71 -22.23 0.42 -36.03
CA ASP A 71 -21.60 -0.54 -36.93
C ASP A 71 -22.59 -1.57 -37.50
N LYS A 72 -23.51 -2.07 -36.67
CA LYS A 72 -24.56 -3.00 -37.11
C LYS A 72 -25.49 -2.37 -38.15
N LEU A 73 -25.80 -1.09 -38.04
CA LEU A 73 -26.65 -0.38 -39.00
C LEU A 73 -25.89 0.00 -40.27
N ASN A 74 -24.63 0.45 -40.14
CA ASN A 74 -23.75 0.74 -41.27
C ASN A 74 -23.51 -0.50 -42.14
N ARG A 75 -23.32 -1.69 -41.53
CA ARG A 75 -23.21 -2.97 -42.26
C ARG A 75 -24.46 -3.34 -43.06
N LYS A 76 -25.64 -2.84 -42.67
CA LYS A 76 -26.89 -3.07 -43.41
C LYS A 76 -27.02 -2.16 -44.65
N GLY A 77 -26.21 -1.11 -44.76
CA GLY A 77 -26.17 -0.20 -45.90
C GLY A 77 -27.57 0.35 -46.24
N ALA A 78 -27.92 0.35 -47.53
CA ALA A 78 -29.22 0.83 -48.01
C ALA A 78 -30.45 0.05 -47.47
N LYS A 79 -30.25 -1.09 -46.78
CA LYS A 79 -31.35 -1.83 -46.12
C LYS A 79 -31.69 -1.29 -44.74
N ALA A 80 -30.88 -0.39 -44.18
CA ALA A 80 -31.17 0.28 -42.91
C ALA A 80 -32.06 1.52 -43.15
N SER A 81 -32.96 1.79 -42.21
CA SER A 81 -33.72 3.05 -42.19
C SER A 81 -32.76 4.22 -41.93
N SER A 82 -32.77 5.25 -42.78
CA SER A 82 -31.85 6.39 -42.63
C SER A 82 -32.03 7.07 -41.27
N GLN A 83 -33.27 7.24 -40.81
CA GLN A 83 -33.57 7.79 -39.49
C GLN A 83 -32.88 7.00 -38.36
N LYS A 84 -32.88 5.66 -38.44
CA LYS A 84 -32.21 4.82 -37.43
C LYS A 84 -30.68 4.93 -37.49
N VAL A 85 -30.13 5.16 -38.68
CA VAL A 85 -28.69 5.39 -38.88
C VAL A 85 -28.31 6.75 -38.27
N ASP A 86 -29.06 7.80 -38.56
CA ASP A 86 -28.83 9.15 -38.04
C ASP A 86 -28.91 9.20 -36.51
N GLU A 87 -29.94 8.57 -35.92
CA GLU A 87 -30.08 8.45 -34.45
C GLU A 87 -28.92 7.67 -33.80
N ALA A 88 -28.43 6.61 -34.45
CA ALA A 88 -27.32 5.83 -33.93
C ALA A 88 -26.00 6.60 -34.00
N SER A 89 -25.76 7.32 -35.11
CA SER A 89 -24.60 8.20 -35.28
C SER A 89 -24.59 9.34 -34.25
N ALA A 90 -25.73 10.01 -34.04
CA ALA A 90 -25.84 11.08 -33.04
C ALA A 90 -25.58 10.57 -31.62
N LYS A 91 -26.07 9.36 -31.27
CA LYS A 91 -25.79 8.75 -29.97
C LYS A 91 -24.32 8.39 -29.81
N LEU A 92 -23.67 7.87 -30.86
CA LEU A 92 -22.24 7.55 -30.84
C LEU A 92 -21.40 8.81 -30.66
N GLU A 93 -21.67 9.87 -31.43
CA GLU A 93 -20.99 11.17 -31.29
C GLU A 93 -21.08 11.70 -29.86
N SER A 94 -22.28 11.68 -29.27
CA SER A 94 -22.51 12.12 -27.90
C SER A 94 -21.73 11.29 -26.87
N ALA A 95 -21.73 9.95 -27.02
CA ALA A 95 -21.01 9.06 -26.11
C ALA A 95 -19.49 9.22 -26.25
N ALA A 96 -18.99 9.40 -27.48
CA ALA A 96 -17.59 9.65 -27.75
C ALA A 96 -17.13 11.00 -27.16
N GLN A 97 -17.92 12.06 -27.33
CA GLN A 97 -17.60 13.36 -26.74
C GLN A 97 -17.59 13.32 -25.20
N GLN A 98 -18.52 12.58 -24.59
CA GLN A 98 -18.52 12.37 -23.14
C GLN A 98 -17.27 11.61 -22.69
N TRP A 99 -16.88 10.56 -23.41
CA TRP A 99 -15.67 9.80 -23.12
C TRP A 99 -14.42 10.67 -23.21
N GLU A 100 -14.21 11.35 -24.33
CA GLU A 100 -13.04 12.20 -24.57
C GLU A 100 -12.92 13.34 -23.56
N SER A 101 -14.04 13.87 -23.07
CA SER A 101 -14.03 14.95 -22.08
C SER A 101 -13.80 14.49 -20.64
N GLN A 102 -14.27 13.29 -20.25
CA GLN A 102 -14.24 12.85 -18.85
C GLN A 102 -13.17 11.79 -18.55
N ALA A 103 -12.87 10.91 -19.49
CA ALA A 103 -11.95 9.80 -19.26
C ALA A 103 -10.55 10.25 -18.81
N PRO A 104 -9.92 11.28 -19.42
CA PRO A 104 -8.58 11.72 -19.00
C PRO A 104 -8.52 12.12 -17.52
N PHE A 105 -9.48 12.95 -17.07
CA PHE A 105 -9.56 13.39 -15.68
C PHE A 105 -9.80 12.22 -14.70
N ILE A 106 -10.61 11.25 -15.09
CA ILE A 106 -10.83 10.05 -14.30
C ILE A 106 -9.54 9.23 -14.18
N PHE A 107 -8.81 9.02 -15.28
CA PHE A 107 -7.53 8.31 -15.25
C PHE A 107 -6.50 9.02 -14.37
N GLU A 108 -6.39 10.35 -14.46
CA GLU A 108 -5.53 11.15 -13.57
C GLU A 108 -5.93 10.97 -12.09
N SER A 109 -7.23 10.98 -11.80
CA SER A 109 -7.74 10.77 -10.44
C SER A 109 -7.40 9.37 -9.90
N LEU A 110 -7.52 8.33 -10.73
CA LEU A 110 -7.15 6.97 -10.37
C LEU A 110 -5.64 6.83 -10.17
N GLN A 111 -4.84 7.46 -11.03
CA GLN A 111 -3.38 7.48 -10.91
C GLN A 111 -2.96 8.17 -9.60
N ALA A 112 -3.53 9.32 -9.25
CA ALA A 112 -3.20 10.03 -8.02
C ALA A 112 -3.49 9.18 -6.76
N VAL A 113 -4.58 8.41 -6.76
CA VAL A 113 -4.90 7.47 -5.68
C VAL A 113 -3.84 6.37 -5.58
N ASP A 114 -3.38 5.83 -6.72
CA ASP A 114 -2.37 4.78 -6.73
C ASP A 114 -0.98 5.28 -6.31
N GLU A 115 -0.57 6.45 -6.80
CA GLU A 115 0.67 7.11 -6.37
C GLU A 115 0.69 7.34 -4.87
N THR A 116 -0.44 7.78 -4.31
CA THR A 116 -0.58 7.99 -2.88
C THR A 116 -0.49 6.67 -2.10
N ARG A 117 -1.03 5.57 -2.65
CA ARG A 117 -0.94 4.23 -2.06
C ARG A 117 0.50 3.72 -2.04
N VAL A 118 1.22 3.89 -3.14
CA VAL A 118 2.62 3.48 -3.26
C VAL A 118 3.51 4.30 -2.33
N ASN A 119 3.29 5.62 -2.25
CA ASN A 119 4.01 6.47 -1.31
C ASN A 119 3.74 6.06 0.15
N HIS A 120 2.49 5.80 0.52
CA HIS A 120 2.14 5.30 1.86
C HIS A 120 2.86 3.99 2.20
N LEU A 121 2.85 3.02 1.27
CA LEU A 121 3.56 1.75 1.45
C LEU A 121 5.08 1.96 1.62
N ARG A 122 5.69 2.82 0.81
CA ARG A 122 7.12 3.15 0.94
C ARG A 122 7.41 3.73 2.32
N ASP A 123 6.59 4.67 2.78
CA ASP A 123 6.83 5.36 4.04
C ASP A 123 6.66 4.40 5.23
N VAL A 124 5.66 3.52 5.21
CA VAL A 124 5.45 2.47 6.23
C VAL A 124 6.59 1.44 6.23
N LEU A 125 7.01 0.97 5.06
CA LEU A 125 8.12 0.00 4.96
C LEU A 125 9.45 0.61 5.37
N THR A 126 9.64 1.91 5.12
CA THR A 126 10.81 2.65 5.63
C THR A 126 10.80 2.68 7.15
N GLN A 127 9.66 3.00 7.77
CA GLN A 127 9.52 2.98 9.24
C GLN A 127 9.77 1.58 9.81
N TYR A 128 9.24 0.53 9.18
CA TYR A 128 9.53 -0.85 9.58
C TYR A 128 11.04 -1.11 9.61
N GLN A 129 11.75 -0.75 8.54
CA GLN A 129 13.20 -0.95 8.44
C GLN A 129 13.98 -0.12 9.47
N THR A 130 13.54 1.10 9.79
CA THR A 130 14.12 1.90 10.89
C THR A 130 13.96 1.19 12.22
N HIS A 131 12.74 0.75 12.56
CA HIS A 131 12.47 0.05 13.82
C HIS A 131 13.25 -1.26 13.95
N GLU A 132 13.38 -2.01 12.86
CA GLU A 132 14.16 -3.25 12.80
C GLU A 132 15.66 -2.98 13.01
N THR A 133 16.20 -1.95 12.36
CA THR A 133 17.59 -1.52 12.51
C THR A 133 17.89 -1.10 13.95
N ASP A 134 17.02 -0.29 14.55
CA ASP A 134 17.17 0.18 15.92
C ASP A 134 17.11 -0.99 16.93
N GLN A 135 16.24 -1.97 16.70
CA GLN A 135 16.13 -3.17 17.52
C GLN A 135 17.42 -4.01 17.44
N ALA A 136 17.92 -4.25 16.22
CA ALA A 136 19.14 -5.00 15.99
C ALA A 136 20.35 -4.31 16.65
N GLN A 137 20.46 -2.98 16.54
CA GLN A 137 21.51 -2.22 17.19
C GLN A 137 21.46 -2.38 18.72
N ARG A 138 20.28 -2.25 19.33
CA ARG A 138 20.13 -2.46 20.79
C ARG A 138 20.58 -3.85 21.22
N VAL A 139 20.20 -4.90 20.48
CA VAL A 139 20.62 -6.27 20.79
C VAL A 139 22.13 -6.44 20.67
N GLN A 140 22.73 -5.87 19.62
CA GLN A 140 24.18 -5.89 19.42
C GLN A 140 24.92 -5.22 20.58
N GLU A 141 24.46 -4.05 21.02
CA GLU A 141 25.05 -3.32 22.15
C GLU A 141 24.92 -4.11 23.46
N ILE A 142 23.75 -4.72 23.73
CA ILE A 142 23.54 -5.57 24.91
C ILE A 142 24.51 -6.77 24.89
N ALA A 143 24.64 -7.44 23.74
CA ALA A 143 25.54 -8.58 23.58
C ALA A 143 27.01 -8.17 23.79
N ALA A 144 27.45 -7.07 23.19
CA ALA A 144 28.82 -6.56 23.32
C ALA A 144 29.15 -6.20 24.78
N GLN A 145 28.25 -5.50 25.48
CA GLN A 145 28.45 -5.16 26.89
C GLN A 145 28.49 -6.40 27.79
N THR A 146 27.71 -7.44 27.46
CA THR A 146 27.69 -8.70 28.21
C THR A 146 28.99 -9.48 28.00
N LEU A 147 29.46 -9.54 26.74
CA LEU A 147 30.74 -10.17 26.40
C LEU A 147 31.90 -9.53 27.16
N ALA A 148 31.95 -8.20 27.24
CA ALA A 148 33.01 -7.49 27.97
C ALA A 148 33.13 -7.96 29.43
N VAL A 149 32.00 -8.13 30.15
CA VAL A 149 31.99 -8.61 31.54
C VAL A 149 32.39 -10.09 31.64
N VAL A 150 31.99 -10.91 30.67
CA VAL A 150 32.37 -12.33 30.64
C VAL A 150 33.88 -12.51 30.45
N LEU A 151 34.52 -11.63 29.66
CA LEU A 151 35.97 -11.66 29.45
C LEU A 151 36.78 -11.33 30.71
N GLU A 152 36.17 -10.72 31.73
CA GLU A 152 36.84 -10.37 32.99
C GLU A 152 36.93 -11.56 33.98
N ILE A 153 36.34 -12.71 33.65
CA ILE A 153 36.43 -13.92 34.48
C ILE A 153 37.89 -14.34 34.60
N ASN A 154 38.39 -14.38 35.83
CA ASN A 154 39.75 -14.81 36.11
C ASN A 154 39.76 -15.69 37.37
N THR A 155 40.32 -16.89 37.26
CA THR A 155 40.47 -17.87 38.35
C THR A 155 41.79 -17.76 39.10
N GLU A 156 42.73 -16.95 38.60
CA GLU A 156 44.08 -16.76 39.16
C GLU A 156 44.19 -15.54 40.07
N LYS A 157 43.09 -14.80 40.26
CA LYS A 157 42.95 -13.74 41.28
C LYS A 157 42.32 -14.28 42.55
#